data_AF-A0A2J4G8Q6-F1
#
_entry.id   AF-A0A2J4G8Q6-F1
#
_cell.length_a   1.000
_cell.length_b   1.000
_cell.length_c   1.000
_cell.angle_alpha   90.00
_cell.angle_beta   90.00
_cell.angle_gamma   90.00
#
_symmetry.space_group_name_H-M   'P 1'
#
loop_
_entity.id
_entity.type
_entity.pdbx_description
1 polymer ?
#
loop_
_entity_poly.entity_id
_entity_poly.type
_entity_poly.pdbx_seq_one_letter_code
_entity_poly.pdbx_strand_id
1 'polypeptide(L)'
;MYKLIVFEDMIRIPPRLFGKPLREAALEILRESFEGRVLEGIGLVVSVLDAEASEEGYLTFGDGSSYHQARFTALVFSAVNQEVVEGEVVLVENIGITVRLGAVDGFVHKSQVFPTRDVMYDRDQGIVIAESGKRIIRRGDIVRARVIGVGYDEQRGVMRVRLTMRQPYLGKLEYVKELIERARGEKQGA
;
A
#
# COMPACT_ATOMS: atom_id res chain seq x y z
N MET A 1 -2.10 5.70 1.29
CA MET A 1 -3.52 6.07 1.53
C MET A 1 -4.51 5.01 1.03
N TYR A 2 -5.65 4.84 1.72
CA TYR A 2 -6.80 4.10 1.20
C TYR A 2 -7.79 5.06 0.54
N LYS A 3 -8.30 4.71 -0.65
CA LYS A 3 -9.26 5.51 -1.41
C LYS A 3 -10.44 4.64 -1.81
N LEU A 4 -11.62 5.24 -1.84
CA LEU A 4 -12.77 4.67 -2.55
C LEU A 4 -12.75 5.21 -3.97
N ILE A 5 -12.69 4.31 -4.94
CA ILE A 5 -12.66 4.67 -6.36
C ILE A 5 -13.86 4.02 -7.02
N VAL A 6 -14.57 4.82 -7.80
CA VAL A 6 -15.67 4.37 -8.65
C VAL A 6 -15.09 4.09 -10.03
N PHE A 7 -15.27 2.87 -10.51
CA PHE A 7 -14.88 2.41 -11.82
C PHE A 7 -16.12 2.21 -12.68
N GLU A 8 -15.97 2.41 -13.98
CA GLU A 8 -16.95 2.04 -15.00
C GLU A 8 -16.24 1.11 -15.98
N ASP A 9 -16.76 -0.10 -16.12
CA ASP A 9 -16.21 -1.10 -17.04
C ASP A 9 -17.32 -1.99 -17.58
N MET A 10 -16.99 -2.72 -18.63
CA MET A 10 -17.89 -3.63 -19.33
C MET A 10 -17.64 -5.05 -18.85
N ILE A 11 -18.65 -5.63 -18.20
CA ILE A 11 -18.54 -6.96 -17.61
C ILE A 11 -19.21 -8.01 -18.49
N ARG A 12 -18.57 -9.18 -18.57
CA ARG A 12 -19.11 -10.36 -19.23
C ARG A 12 -19.73 -11.28 -18.19
N ILE A 13 -21.04 -11.47 -18.24
CA ILE A 13 -21.76 -12.40 -17.36
C ILE A 13 -21.97 -13.72 -18.10
N PRO A 14 -21.32 -14.81 -17.68
CA PRO A 14 -21.48 -16.11 -18.34
C PRO A 14 -22.87 -16.71 -18.06
N PRO A 15 -23.40 -17.57 -18.96
CA PRO A 15 -24.72 -18.19 -18.81
C PRO A 15 -24.94 -18.92 -17.47
N ARG A 16 -23.87 -19.47 -16.89
CA ARG A 16 -23.90 -20.14 -15.58
C ARG A 16 -24.41 -19.24 -14.44
N LEU A 17 -24.32 -17.91 -14.58
CA LEU A 17 -24.72 -16.94 -13.58
C LEU A 17 -26.10 -16.32 -13.84
N PHE A 18 -26.78 -16.66 -14.94
CA PHE A 18 -28.08 -16.07 -15.30
C PHE A 18 -29.21 -16.37 -14.31
N GLY A 19 -29.06 -17.40 -13.48
CA GLY A 19 -30.01 -17.72 -12.41
C GLY A 19 -29.88 -16.84 -11.16
N LYS A 20 -28.84 -16.00 -11.06
CA LYS A 20 -28.60 -15.11 -9.91
C LYS A 20 -29.12 -13.69 -10.20
N PRO A 21 -29.41 -12.89 -9.15
CA PRO A 21 -29.65 -11.47 -9.32
C PRO A 21 -28.47 -10.80 -10.04
N LEU A 22 -28.76 -9.91 -10.99
CA LEU A 22 -27.75 -9.26 -11.83
C LEU A 22 -26.64 -8.61 -11.01
N ARG A 23 -27.01 -7.93 -9.91
CA ARG A 23 -26.08 -7.32 -8.96
C ARG A 23 -25.10 -8.32 -8.35
N GLU A 24 -25.59 -9.48 -7.92
CA GLU A 24 -24.75 -10.52 -7.32
C GLU A 24 -23.80 -11.14 -8.35
N ALA A 25 -24.32 -11.43 -9.54
CA ALA A 25 -23.51 -11.94 -10.65
C ALA A 25 -22.42 -10.94 -11.07
N ALA A 26 -22.75 -9.65 -11.17
CA ALA A 26 -21.81 -8.58 -11.49
C ALA A 26 -20.72 -8.46 -10.42
N LEU A 27 -21.12 -8.47 -9.15
CA LEU A 27 -20.19 -8.34 -8.03
C LEU A 27 -19.25 -9.55 -7.89
N GLU A 28 -19.73 -10.77 -8.18
CA GLU A 28 -18.88 -11.97 -8.26
C GLU A 28 -17.80 -11.83 -9.35
N ILE A 29 -18.21 -11.47 -10.58
CA ILE A 29 -17.29 -11.31 -11.71
C ILE A 29 -16.28 -10.17 -11.47
N LEU A 30 -16.74 -9.05 -10.92
CA LEU A 30 -15.88 -7.91 -10.63
C LEU A 30 -14.88 -8.22 -9.52
N ARG A 31 -15.27 -8.98 -8.50
CA ARG A 31 -14.33 -9.42 -7.45
C ARG A 31 -13.23 -10.30 -8.02
N GLU A 32 -13.63 -11.32 -8.79
CA GLU A 32 -12.67 -12.22 -9.46
C GLU A 32 -11.73 -11.46 -10.41
N SER A 33 -12.23 -10.40 -11.06
CA SER A 33 -11.47 -9.66 -12.06
C SER A 33 -10.57 -8.58 -11.47
N PHE A 34 -11.01 -7.86 -10.44
CA PHE A 34 -10.32 -6.67 -9.94
C PHE A 34 -9.61 -6.87 -8.61
N GLU A 35 -10.07 -7.73 -7.70
CA GLU A 35 -9.44 -7.86 -6.39
C GLU A 35 -8.00 -8.38 -6.51
N GLY A 36 -7.08 -7.74 -5.79
CA GLY A 36 -5.65 -8.06 -5.86
C GLY A 36 -4.93 -7.52 -7.10
N ARG A 37 -5.62 -6.88 -8.05
CA ARG A 37 -4.96 -6.26 -9.20
C ARG A 37 -4.28 -4.96 -8.82
N VAL A 38 -3.10 -4.76 -9.41
CA VAL A 38 -2.37 -3.51 -9.36
C VAL A 38 -2.63 -2.76 -10.66
N LEU A 39 -3.21 -1.57 -10.54
CA LEU A 39 -3.53 -0.68 -11.66
C LEU A 39 -2.55 0.48 -11.66
N GLU A 40 -1.83 0.71 -12.77
CA GLU A 40 -0.88 1.81 -12.88
C GLU A 40 -1.55 3.18 -12.63
N GLY A 41 -0.88 4.03 -11.84
CA GLY A 41 -1.38 5.36 -11.46
C GLY A 41 -2.53 5.36 -10.44
N ILE A 42 -3.21 4.23 -10.25
CA ILE A 42 -4.35 4.09 -9.33
C ILE A 42 -3.90 3.46 -8.01
N GLY A 43 -3.37 2.23 -8.05
CA GLY A 43 -2.99 1.48 -6.86
C GLY A 43 -3.36 0.00 -6.89
N LEU A 44 -3.22 -0.66 -5.74
CA LEU A 44 -3.66 -2.02 -5.52
C LEU A 44 -5.15 -2.02 -5.14
N VAL A 45 -5.98 -2.73 -5.89
CA VAL A 45 -7.38 -2.94 -5.54
C VAL A 45 -7.47 -3.97 -4.41
N VAL A 46 -7.95 -3.52 -3.25
CA VAL A 46 -8.03 -4.35 -2.04
C VAL A 46 -9.32 -5.15 -2.02
N SER A 47 -10.45 -4.51 -2.32
CA SER A 47 -11.74 -5.20 -2.43
C SER A 47 -12.77 -4.40 -3.23
N VAL A 48 -13.68 -5.10 -3.91
CA VAL A 48 -14.87 -4.51 -4.53
C VAL A 48 -16.02 -4.53 -3.51
N LEU A 49 -16.50 -3.34 -3.17
CA LEU A 49 -17.50 -3.13 -2.11
C LEU A 49 -18.92 -3.26 -2.65
N ASP A 50 -19.19 -2.59 -3.77
CA ASP A 50 -20.51 -2.56 -4.38
C ASP A 50 -20.40 -2.45 -5.90
N ALA A 51 -21.42 -2.93 -6.60
CA ALA A 51 -21.52 -2.91 -8.05
C ALA A 51 -22.97 -2.75 -8.49
N GLU A 52 -23.16 -1.96 -9.54
CA GLU A 52 -24.41 -1.81 -10.26
C GLU A 52 -24.13 -2.12 -11.73
N ALA A 53 -24.97 -2.95 -12.34
CA ALA A 53 -24.87 -3.30 -13.76
C ALA A 53 -26.14 -2.87 -14.49
N SER A 54 -25.99 -2.44 -15.75
CA SER A 54 -27.11 -2.06 -16.60
C SER A 54 -28.07 -3.23 -16.79
N GLU A 55 -29.37 -3.01 -16.64
CA GLU A 55 -30.37 -4.07 -16.89
C GLU A 55 -30.33 -4.54 -18.35
N GLU A 56 -30.15 -3.58 -19.26
CA GLU A 56 -29.91 -3.86 -20.66
C GLU A 56 -28.44 -4.27 -20.86
N GLY A 57 -28.26 -5.47 -21.41
CA GLY A 57 -26.98 -5.97 -21.89
C GLY A 57 -27.08 -6.38 -23.35
N TYR A 58 -25.94 -6.60 -23.98
CA TYR A 58 -25.89 -7.06 -25.37
C TYR A 58 -25.21 -8.42 -25.49
N LEU A 59 -25.60 -9.16 -26.53
CA LEU A 59 -25.06 -10.47 -26.86
C LEU A 59 -24.13 -10.33 -28.06
N THR A 60 -23.03 -11.09 -28.04
CA THR A 60 -22.10 -11.14 -29.16
C THR A 60 -22.21 -12.49 -29.86
N PHE A 61 -22.19 -12.51 -31.19
CA PHE A 61 -22.25 -13.76 -31.96
C PHE A 61 -21.14 -14.73 -31.53
N GLY A 62 -21.51 -15.97 -31.21
CA GLY A 62 -20.56 -17.02 -30.81
C GLY A 62 -20.23 -17.08 -29.31
N ASP A 63 -20.70 -16.13 -28.49
CA ASP A 63 -20.60 -16.18 -27.03
C ASP A 63 -22.00 -16.11 -26.42
N GLY A 64 -22.40 -17.12 -25.64
CA GLY A 64 -23.70 -17.12 -24.96
C GLY A 64 -23.80 -16.13 -23.78
N SER A 65 -22.71 -15.44 -23.46
CA SER A 65 -22.63 -14.51 -22.33
C SER A 65 -23.28 -13.17 -22.65
N SER A 66 -23.86 -12.53 -21.64
CA SER A 66 -24.37 -11.17 -21.73
C SER A 66 -23.32 -10.16 -21.28
N TYR A 67 -23.20 -9.06 -22.02
CA TYR A 67 -22.28 -7.97 -21.72
C TYR A 67 -23.06 -6.79 -21.18
N HIS A 68 -22.71 -6.33 -19.98
CA HIS A 68 -23.39 -5.25 -19.28
C HIS A 68 -22.39 -4.15 -18.93
N GLN A 69 -22.81 -2.89 -19.02
CA GLN A 69 -22.02 -1.79 -18.46
C GLN A 69 -22.20 -1.81 -16.94
N ALA A 70 -21.09 -1.90 -16.20
CA ALA A 70 -21.12 -1.93 -14.75
C ALA A 70 -20.35 -0.76 -14.17
N ARG A 71 -20.95 -0.16 -13.14
CA ARG A 71 -20.34 0.86 -12.29
C ARG A 71 -20.14 0.27 -10.91
N PHE A 72 -18.92 0.28 -10.41
CA PHE A 72 -18.61 -0.35 -9.13
C PHE A 72 -17.66 0.48 -8.28
N THR A 73 -17.83 0.37 -6.96
CA THR A 73 -16.97 1.05 -5.98
C THR A 73 -16.00 0.05 -5.39
N ALA A 74 -14.71 0.35 -5.49
CA ALA A 74 -13.65 -0.47 -4.91
C ALA A 74 -12.81 0.30 -3.91
N LEU A 75 -12.37 -0.40 -2.87
CA LEU A 75 -11.37 0.06 -1.93
C LEU A 75 -10.00 -0.18 -2.54
N VAL A 76 -9.23 0.90 -2.74
CA VAL A 76 -7.92 0.87 -3.38
C VAL A 76 -6.86 1.39 -2.41
N PHE A 77 -5.77 0.64 -2.26
CA PHE A 77 -4.55 1.11 -1.63
C PHE A 77 -3.67 1.84 -2.65
N SER A 78 -3.48 3.13 -2.44
CA SER A 78 -2.72 4.03 -3.31
C SER A 78 -1.65 4.74 -2.49
N ALA A 79 -0.38 4.60 -2.87
CA ALA A 79 0.71 5.35 -2.25
C ALA A 79 0.99 6.61 -3.08
N VAL A 80 1.16 7.75 -2.42
CA VAL A 80 1.47 9.02 -3.08
C VAL A 80 2.90 9.42 -2.78
N ASN A 81 3.63 9.93 -3.79
CA ASN A 81 4.97 10.46 -3.56
C ASN A 81 4.93 11.60 -2.54
N GLN A 82 5.93 11.64 -1.65
CA GLN A 82 6.06 12.56 -0.51
C GLN A 82 5.03 12.37 0.62
N GLU A 83 4.15 11.37 0.55
CA GLU A 83 3.23 11.02 1.64
C GLU A 83 4.02 10.54 2.87
N VAL A 84 3.64 11.02 4.05
CA VAL A 84 4.17 10.51 5.32
C VAL A 84 3.29 9.34 5.75
N VAL A 85 3.94 8.21 6.02
CA VAL A 85 3.29 6.94 6.37
C VAL A 85 3.86 6.40 7.67
N GLU A 86 3.04 5.65 8.40
CA GLU A 86 3.47 4.91 9.58
C GLU A 86 3.23 3.43 9.31
N GLY A 87 4.16 2.60 9.77
CA GLY A 87 4.10 1.16 9.53
C GLY A 87 5.00 0.37 10.45
N GLU A 88 4.79 -0.94 10.47
CA GLU A 88 5.54 -1.88 11.29
C GLU A 88 6.73 -2.44 10.50
N VAL A 89 7.91 -2.53 11.11
CA VAL A 89 9.06 -3.19 10.50
C VAL A 89 8.85 -4.71 10.49
N VAL A 90 8.64 -5.28 9.31
CA VAL A 90 8.40 -6.73 9.14
C VAL A 90 9.70 -7.50 8.99
N LEU A 91 10.67 -6.92 8.28
CA LEU A 91 11.93 -7.60 7.95
C LEU A 91 13.09 -6.60 7.96
N VAL A 92 14.23 -7.05 8.48
CA VAL A 92 15.50 -6.34 8.44
C VAL A 92 16.49 -7.19 7.64
N GLU A 93 17.09 -6.59 6.62
CA GLU A 93 18.09 -7.22 5.78
C GLU A 93 19.33 -6.33 5.63
N ASN A 94 20.42 -6.88 5.13
CA ASN A 94 21.68 -6.13 4.94
C ASN A 94 21.56 -4.96 3.94
N ILE A 95 20.51 -4.97 3.11
CA ILE A 95 20.23 -3.95 2.10
C ILE A 95 19.28 -2.85 2.61
N GLY A 96 18.59 -3.05 3.73
CA GLY A 96 17.55 -2.15 4.19
C GLY A 96 16.54 -2.80 5.12
N ILE A 97 15.41 -2.12 5.30
CA ILE A 97 14.29 -2.61 6.09
C ILE A 97 13.01 -2.61 5.26
N THR A 98 12.15 -3.58 5.52
CA THR A 98 10.82 -3.70 4.93
C THR A 98 9.78 -3.33 5.98
N VAL A 99 8.91 -2.37 5.64
CA VAL A 99 7.90 -1.78 6.51
C VAL A 99 6.52 -2.07 5.92
N ARG A 100 5.63 -2.67 6.70
CA ARG A 100 4.24 -2.92 6.28
C ARG A 100 3.41 -1.65 6.37
N LEU A 101 2.77 -1.29 5.26
CA LEU A 101 1.93 -0.08 5.14
C LEU A 101 0.43 -0.41 5.11
N GLY A 102 0.06 -1.67 5.34
CA GLY A 102 -1.31 -2.18 5.23
C GLY A 102 -1.37 -3.28 4.18
N ALA A 103 -1.94 -2.98 3.02
CA ALA A 103 -2.09 -3.95 1.91
C ALA A 103 -0.79 -4.24 1.15
N VAL A 104 0.23 -3.39 1.30
CA VAL A 104 1.54 -3.55 0.64
C VAL A 104 2.68 -3.29 1.62
N ASP A 105 3.85 -3.80 1.27
CA ASP A 105 5.09 -3.52 1.98
C ASP A 105 5.90 -2.44 1.25
N GLY A 106 6.47 -1.52 2.02
CA GLY A 106 7.42 -0.52 1.57
C GLY A 106 8.85 -0.87 1.97
N PHE A 107 9.80 -0.50 1.12
CA PHE A 107 11.22 -0.78 1.36
C PHE A 107 11.99 0.52 1.61
N VAL A 108 12.73 0.56 2.72
CA VAL A 108 13.70 1.61 3.04
C VAL A 108 15.09 1.05 2.79
N HIS A 109 15.78 1.57 1.78
CA HIS A 109 17.16 1.20 1.51
C HIS A 109 18.08 1.64 2.67
N LYS A 110 19.17 0.90 2.94
CA LYS A 110 20.08 1.16 4.07
C LYS A 110 20.57 2.61 4.19
N SER A 111 20.83 3.27 3.06
CA SER A 111 21.28 4.67 3.01
C SER A 111 20.19 5.70 3.35
N GLN A 112 18.94 5.26 3.52
CA GLN A 112 17.76 6.05 3.80
C GLN A 112 17.16 5.77 5.18
N VAL A 113 17.76 4.85 5.96
CA VAL A 113 17.28 4.50 7.31
C VAL A 113 17.71 5.56 8.33
N PHE A 114 19.00 5.90 8.37
CA PHE A 114 19.55 6.94 9.23
C PHE A 114 20.38 7.96 8.42
N PRO A 115 20.53 9.20 8.91
CA PRO A 115 21.41 10.19 8.29
C PRO A 115 22.91 9.86 8.44
N THR A 116 23.25 9.14 9.51
CA THR A 116 24.62 8.75 9.87
C THR A 116 25.10 7.59 9.00
N ARG A 117 26.41 7.53 8.71
CA ARG A 117 27.02 6.44 7.92
C ARG A 117 27.36 5.19 8.74
N ASP A 118 27.49 5.35 10.06
CA ASP A 118 27.73 4.27 11.02
C ASP A 118 26.40 3.59 11.36
N VAL A 119 26.01 2.63 10.52
CA VAL A 119 24.80 1.81 10.68
C VAL A 119 25.18 0.35 10.49
N MET A 120 24.94 -0.45 11.52
CA MET A 120 25.15 -1.89 11.54
C MET A 120 23.81 -2.61 11.38
N TYR A 121 23.79 -3.58 10.47
CA TYR A 121 22.62 -4.43 10.21
C TYR A 121 22.95 -5.83 10.70
N ASP A 122 22.13 -6.34 11.62
CA ASP A 122 22.19 -7.72 12.08
C ASP A 122 20.90 -8.41 11.65
N ARG A 123 21.01 -9.25 10.61
CA ARG A 123 19.90 -10.00 10.05
C ARG A 123 19.39 -11.09 10.99
N ASP A 124 20.29 -11.73 11.73
CA ASP A 124 19.96 -12.88 12.58
C ASP A 124 19.15 -12.42 13.79
N GLN A 125 19.52 -11.26 14.35
CA GLN A 125 18.76 -10.61 15.42
C GLN A 125 17.60 -9.74 14.90
N GLY A 126 17.56 -9.43 13.60
CA GLY A 126 16.53 -8.58 13.01
C GLY A 126 16.58 -7.14 13.52
N ILE A 127 17.79 -6.60 13.70
CA ILE A 127 18.01 -5.26 14.27
C ILE A 127 18.91 -4.39 13.38
N VAL A 128 18.64 -3.10 13.43
CA VAL A 128 19.48 -2.05 12.86
C VAL A 128 19.97 -1.16 13.99
N ILE A 129 21.28 -1.01 14.11
CA ILE A 129 21.92 -0.20 15.15
C ILE A 129 22.63 0.97 14.48
N ALA A 130 22.41 2.18 14.99
CA ALA A 130 23.06 3.40 14.52
C ALA A 130 23.53 4.28 15.68
N GLU A 131 24.39 5.26 15.37
CA GLU A 131 24.93 6.23 16.34
C GLU A 131 25.62 5.55 17.53
N SER A 132 26.49 4.58 17.24
CA SER A 132 27.25 3.81 18.24
C SER A 132 26.37 3.16 19.32
N GLY A 133 25.18 2.67 18.93
CA GLY A 133 24.28 1.95 19.84
C GLY A 133 23.13 2.79 20.42
N LYS A 134 23.11 4.11 20.19
CA LYS A 134 22.07 4.99 20.75
C LYS A 134 20.71 4.82 20.07
N ARG A 135 20.69 4.45 18.79
CA ARG A 135 19.46 4.23 18.04
C ARG A 135 19.39 2.81 17.54
N ILE A 136 18.32 2.11 17.92
CA ILE A 136 18.03 0.75 17.53
C ILE A 136 16.65 0.68 16.89
N ILE A 137 16.53 0.03 15.73
CA ILE A 137 15.26 -0.34 15.12
C ILE A 137 15.23 -1.87 15.05
N ARG A 138 14.16 -2.47 15.56
CA ARG A 138 13.96 -3.92 15.58
C ARG A 138 12.77 -4.30 14.72
N ARG A 139 12.72 -5.57 14.31
CA ARG A 139 11.49 -6.18 13.80
C ARG A 139 10.35 -5.98 14.80
N GLY A 140 9.19 -5.53 14.32
CA GLY A 140 8.01 -5.19 15.12
C GLY A 140 7.96 -3.74 15.60
N ASP A 141 9.04 -2.96 15.46
CA ASP A 141 9.00 -1.55 15.80
C ASP A 141 8.11 -0.76 14.81
N ILE A 142 7.41 0.25 15.33
CA ILE A 142 6.61 1.16 14.51
C ILE A 142 7.50 2.35 14.09
N VAL A 143 7.56 2.57 12.78
CA VAL A 143 8.36 3.62 12.17
C VAL A 143 7.47 4.56 11.36
N ARG A 144 7.85 5.84 11.35
CA ARG A 144 7.31 6.86 10.46
C ARG A 144 8.30 7.10 9.32
N ALA A 145 7.82 6.96 8.10
CA ALA A 145 8.62 7.14 6.89
C ALA A 145 7.91 8.06 5.90
N ARG A 146 8.63 8.49 4.87
CA ARG A 146 8.06 9.22 3.74
C ARG A 146 8.23 8.42 2.46
N VAL A 147 7.19 8.36 1.64
CA VAL A 147 7.24 7.75 0.30
C VAL A 147 8.06 8.63 -0.62
N ILE A 148 9.08 8.05 -1.27
CA ILE A 148 9.93 8.75 -2.24
C ILE A 148 9.69 8.29 -3.68
N GLY A 149 9.07 7.13 -3.85
CA GLY A 149 8.78 6.58 -5.16
C GLY A 149 7.83 5.40 -5.07
N VAL A 150 6.95 5.30 -6.04
CA VAL A 150 6.03 4.18 -6.22
C VAL A 150 6.30 3.59 -7.60
N GLY A 151 6.47 2.27 -7.65
CA GLY A 151 6.60 1.53 -8.91
C GLY A 151 5.50 0.50 -9.02
N TYR A 152 4.95 0.37 -10.22
CA TYR A 152 3.92 -0.61 -10.57
C TYR A 152 4.54 -1.66 -11.49
N ASP A 153 4.31 -2.94 -11.19
CA ASP A 153 4.65 -4.07 -12.06
C ASP A 153 3.35 -4.81 -12.35
N GLU A 154 2.65 -4.38 -13.40
CA GLU A 154 1.34 -4.91 -13.76
C GLU A 154 1.40 -6.40 -14.14
N GLN A 155 2.47 -6.83 -14.82
CA GLN A 155 2.64 -8.22 -15.22
C GLN A 155 2.75 -9.16 -14.01
N ARG A 156 3.40 -8.71 -12.95
CA ARG A 156 3.53 -9.48 -11.70
C ARG A 156 2.43 -9.17 -10.70
N GLY A 157 1.60 -8.17 -10.93
CA GLY A 157 0.62 -7.67 -9.96
C GLY A 157 1.29 -7.14 -8.68
N VAL A 158 2.50 -6.59 -8.78
CA VAL A 158 3.29 -6.16 -7.62
C VAL A 158 3.44 -4.64 -7.61
N MET A 159 3.05 -4.02 -6.49
CA MET A 159 3.30 -2.61 -6.22
C MET A 159 4.51 -2.49 -5.28
N ARG A 160 5.53 -1.73 -5.68
CA ARG A 160 6.74 -1.49 -4.88
C ARG A 160 6.78 -0.06 -4.39
N VAL A 161 6.77 0.12 -3.07
CA VAL A 161 6.87 1.44 -2.45
C VAL A 161 8.27 1.65 -1.91
N ARG A 162 8.93 2.73 -2.30
CA ARG A 162 10.24 3.14 -1.78
C ARG A 162 10.03 4.22 -0.72
N LEU A 163 10.69 4.03 0.42
CA LEU A 163 10.53 4.86 1.60
C LEU A 163 11.88 5.49 2.03
N THR A 164 11.80 6.62 2.73
CA THR A 164 12.93 7.24 3.43
C THR A 164 12.55 7.60 4.87
N MET A 165 13.52 7.50 5.78
CA MET A 165 13.42 7.93 7.18
C MET A 165 14.50 8.94 7.55
N ARG A 166 15.30 9.40 6.58
CA ARG A 166 16.47 10.25 6.81
C ARG A 166 16.12 11.72 7.10
N GLN A 167 14.88 12.13 6.87
CA GLN A 167 14.44 13.51 7.06
C GLN A 167 14.07 13.79 8.52
N PRO A 168 14.06 15.05 8.97
CA PRO A 168 13.60 15.42 10.31
C PRO A 168 12.20 14.89 10.60
N TYR A 169 11.97 14.50 11.86
CA TYR A 169 10.69 13.95 12.36
C TYR A 169 10.25 12.61 11.74
N LEU A 170 11.15 11.91 11.06
CA LEU A 170 10.96 10.53 10.59
C LEU A 170 11.87 9.55 11.35
N GLY A 171 11.57 8.25 11.23
CA GLY A 171 12.23 7.17 11.94
C GLY A 171 11.31 6.49 12.96
N LYS A 172 11.90 5.78 13.92
CA LYS A 172 11.13 5.13 14.99
C LYS A 172 10.31 6.15 15.77
N LEU A 173 9.04 5.83 16.06
CA LEU A 173 8.13 6.77 16.73
C LEU A 173 8.63 7.27 18.09
N GLU A 174 9.37 6.44 18.83
CA GLU A 174 10.04 6.83 20.08
C GLU A 174 10.98 8.02 19.87
N TYR A 175 11.87 7.94 18.88
CA TYR A 175 12.82 9.02 18.57
C TYR A 175 12.12 10.28 18.06
N VAL A 176 11.02 10.11 17.32
CA VAL A 176 10.22 11.24 16.86
C VAL A 176 9.57 11.97 18.05
N LYS A 177 9.07 11.24 19.05
CA LYS A 177 8.51 11.84 20.27
C LYS A 177 9.56 12.63 21.05
N GLU A 178 10.74 12.05 21.27
CA GLU A 178 11.85 12.73 21.96
C GLU A 178 12.26 14.05 21.27
N LEU A 179 12.32 14.05 19.93
CA LEU A 179 12.63 15.26 19.15
C LEU A 179 11.54 16.33 19.31
N ILE A 180 10.27 15.94 19.35
CA ILE A 180 9.15 16.86 19.54
C ILE A 180 9.17 17.45 20.95
N GLU A 181 9.45 16.64 21.98
CA GLU A 181 9.52 17.11 23.36
C GLU A 181 10.64 18.11 23.58
N ARG A 182 11.84 17.86 23.04
CA ARG A 182 12.96 18.81 23.07
C ARG A 182 12.59 20.14 22.41
N ALA A 183 12.00 20.08 21.21
CA ALA A 183 11.58 21.28 20.47
C ALA A 183 10.46 22.06 21.19
N ARG A 184 9.63 21.41 22.02
CA ARG A 184 8.61 22.05 22.84
C ARG A 184 9.19 22.66 24.13
N GLY A 185 10.13 21.97 24.78
CA GLY A 185 10.83 22.46 25.97
C GLY A 185 11.65 23.72 25.70
N GLU A 186 12.30 23.81 24.54
CA GLU A 186 13.04 25.00 24.10
C GLU A 186 12.13 26.22 23.88
N LYS A 187 10.84 26.02 23.57
CA LYS A 187 9.87 27.13 23.39
C LYS A 187 9.27 27.68 24.68
N GLN A 188 9.38 26.97 25.80
CA GLN A 188 8.89 27.45 27.11
C GLN A 188 9.95 28.22 27.90
N GLY A 189 11.22 28.18 27.46
CA GLY A 189 12.34 28.88 28.09
C GLY A 189 12.83 30.12 27.34
N ALA A 190 12.08 30.62 26.36
CA ALA A 190 12.40 31.81 25.55
C ALA A 190 11.35 32.91 25.75
#